data_AF-A0A0F9AWH5-F1
#
_entry.id   AF-A0A0F9AWH5-F1
#
_cell.length_a   1.000
_cell.length_b   1.000
_cell.length_c   1.000
_cell.angle_alpha   90.00
_cell.angle_beta   90.00
_cell.angle_gamma   90.00
#
_symmetry.space_group_name_H-M   'P 1'
#
loop_
_entity.id
_entity.type
_entity.pdbx_description
1 polymer ?
#
loop_
_entity_poly.entity_id
_entity_poly.type
_entity_poly.pdbx_seq_one_letter_code
_entity_poly.pdbx_strand_id
1 'polypeptide(L)'
;MKQLGLQDLTDLSLSVLDHAGYGAAHAAAIAELTVACQLDDCQSHGLYRLLMCAQTMQAGQIDGHVTPKITVDETAIVRADARGGMSLLAFEQAVPKLIEKTRSHGIAALAINNCFHFSALWPEVERLSAVGLAGLAMVPSHAWVAPVGGTRGSLGTNPIAFSWPRANKDPFTFDFATSGFARGEIELYKRAGKPLPEGVAIDRNGAPTTDPQAALEGAMLTFGGYKGSALSIMVELLAGPLIDDLTSLESMEHAAGAGGAPYHGEVILAFDPQHFSAGRVAQNDARAERLIA
;
A
#
# COMPACT_ATOMS: atom_id res chain seq x y z
N MET A 1 2.13 -27.18 -12.16
CA MET A 1 2.62 -26.18 -11.18
C MET A 1 3.42 -26.91 -10.11
N LYS A 2 4.51 -26.31 -9.62
CA LYS A 2 5.27 -26.83 -8.46
C LYS A 2 4.62 -26.28 -7.18
N GLN A 3 4.38 -27.12 -6.18
CA GLN A 3 3.99 -26.69 -4.84
C GLN A 3 5.25 -26.47 -4.00
N LEU A 4 5.27 -25.39 -3.22
CA LEU A 4 6.34 -25.07 -2.29
C LEU A 4 5.78 -25.08 -0.87
N GLY A 5 6.53 -25.59 0.10
CA GLY A 5 6.17 -25.44 1.50
C GLY A 5 6.34 -23.98 1.96
N LEU A 6 5.68 -23.60 3.06
CA LEU A 6 5.79 -22.25 3.62
C LEU A 6 7.26 -21.89 3.95
N GLN A 7 8.02 -22.81 4.52
CA GLN A 7 9.43 -22.58 4.80
C GLN A 7 10.23 -22.36 3.51
N ASP A 8 10.01 -23.19 2.48
CA ASP A 8 10.68 -23.04 1.18
C ASP A 8 10.37 -21.69 0.53
N LEU A 9 9.14 -21.20 0.71
CA LEU A 9 8.68 -19.90 0.21
C LEU A 9 9.41 -18.74 0.89
N THR A 10 9.52 -18.80 2.21
CA THR A 10 10.26 -17.81 3.01
C THR A 10 11.75 -17.83 2.67
N ASP A 11 12.36 -19.02 2.63
CA ASP A 11 13.79 -19.18 2.33
C ASP A 11 14.12 -18.68 0.91
N LEU A 12 13.27 -18.97 -0.06
CA LEU A 12 13.39 -18.45 -1.42
C LEU A 12 13.34 -16.91 -1.43
N SER A 13 12.38 -16.33 -0.72
CA SER A 13 12.21 -14.87 -0.66
C SER A 13 13.43 -14.19 -0.05
N LEU A 14 13.89 -14.67 1.10
CA LEU A 14 15.08 -14.18 1.77
C LEU A 14 16.33 -14.32 0.89
N SER A 15 16.51 -15.47 0.24
CA SER A 15 17.65 -15.72 -0.64
C SER A 15 17.66 -14.74 -1.82
N VAL A 16 16.52 -14.51 -2.48
CA VAL A 16 16.44 -13.56 -3.62
C VAL A 16 16.74 -12.14 -3.17
N LEU A 17 16.24 -11.72 -2.00
CA LEU A 17 16.46 -10.36 -1.48
C LEU A 17 17.91 -10.12 -1.07
N ASP A 18 18.55 -11.10 -0.44
CA ASP A 18 19.98 -11.07 -0.11
C ASP A 18 20.83 -10.96 -1.38
N HIS A 19 20.56 -11.77 -2.41
CA HIS A 19 21.23 -11.68 -3.70
C HIS A 19 20.99 -10.36 -4.43
N ALA A 20 19.83 -9.73 -4.23
CA ALA A 20 19.53 -8.40 -4.75
C ALA A 20 20.25 -7.27 -3.98
N GLY A 21 20.81 -7.57 -2.81
CA GLY A 21 21.59 -6.64 -1.99
C GLY A 21 20.81 -5.98 -0.83
N TYR A 22 19.66 -6.53 -0.43
CA TYR A 22 18.98 -6.05 0.78
C TYR A 22 19.64 -6.60 2.03
N GLY A 23 19.86 -5.74 3.03
CA GLY A 23 20.28 -6.17 4.36
C GLY A 23 19.22 -7.02 5.05
N ALA A 24 19.66 -7.87 5.99
CA ALA A 24 18.81 -8.87 6.64
C ALA A 24 17.49 -8.32 7.22
N ALA A 25 17.50 -7.10 7.78
CA ALA A 25 16.30 -6.48 8.35
C ALA A 25 15.27 -6.10 7.27
N HIS A 26 15.70 -5.49 6.16
CA HIS A 26 14.83 -5.21 5.02
C HIS A 26 14.34 -6.50 4.37
N ALA A 27 15.25 -7.46 4.16
CA ALA A 27 14.91 -8.74 3.57
C ALA A 27 13.82 -9.48 4.39
N ALA A 28 13.92 -9.47 5.71
CA ALA A 28 12.91 -10.07 6.58
C ALA A 28 11.54 -9.36 6.46
N ALA A 29 11.51 -8.03 6.54
CA ALA A 29 10.26 -7.26 6.44
C ALA A 29 9.57 -7.44 5.07
N ILE A 30 10.35 -7.46 3.98
CA ILE A 30 9.84 -7.72 2.63
C ILE A 30 9.34 -9.16 2.48
N ALA A 31 10.09 -10.14 2.98
CA ALA A 31 9.72 -11.54 2.89
C ALA A 31 8.43 -11.83 3.66
N GLU A 32 8.25 -11.25 4.85
CA GLU A 32 7.02 -11.41 5.64
C GLU A 32 5.78 -10.97 4.84
N LEU A 33 5.82 -9.76 4.26
CA LEU A 33 4.72 -9.25 3.45
C LEU A 33 4.46 -10.11 2.20
N THR A 34 5.50 -10.41 1.43
CA THR A 34 5.33 -11.11 0.14
C THR A 34 4.87 -12.55 0.35
N VAL A 35 5.29 -13.21 1.44
CA VAL A 35 4.78 -14.52 1.84
C VAL A 35 3.31 -14.45 2.24
N ALA A 36 2.90 -13.48 3.06
CA ALA A 36 1.50 -13.29 3.44
C ALA A 36 0.61 -13.07 2.20
N CYS A 37 1.02 -12.17 1.30
CA CYS A 37 0.31 -11.92 0.04
C CYS A 37 0.23 -13.17 -0.85
N GLN A 38 1.28 -14.00 -0.86
CA GLN A 38 1.29 -15.21 -1.67
C GLN A 38 0.36 -16.29 -1.12
N LEU A 39 0.26 -16.42 0.21
CA LEU A 39 -0.62 -17.38 0.88
C LEU A 39 -2.10 -17.04 0.66
N ASP A 40 -2.44 -15.76 0.70
CA ASP A 40 -3.82 -15.28 0.60
C ASP A 40 -4.23 -14.95 -0.85
N ASP A 41 -3.52 -15.54 -1.82
CA ASP A 41 -3.78 -15.43 -3.27
C ASP A 41 -3.75 -13.99 -3.82
N CYS A 42 -3.11 -13.05 -3.12
CA CYS A 42 -2.81 -11.71 -3.61
C CYS A 42 -1.56 -11.74 -4.52
N GLN A 43 -1.68 -12.44 -5.65
CA GLN A 43 -0.56 -12.74 -6.55
C GLN A 43 0.20 -11.50 -7.05
N SER A 44 -0.49 -10.37 -7.21
CA SER A 44 0.12 -9.11 -7.65
C SER A 44 1.06 -8.50 -6.61
N HIS A 45 0.97 -8.89 -5.34
CA HIS A 45 1.80 -8.41 -4.23
C HIS A 45 2.57 -9.53 -3.52
N GLY A 46 2.42 -10.79 -3.95
CA GLY A 46 3.19 -11.94 -3.46
C GLY A 46 4.60 -12.03 -4.05
N LEU A 47 5.07 -13.24 -4.37
CA LEU A 47 6.44 -13.48 -4.86
C LEU A 47 6.81 -12.68 -6.12
N TYR A 48 5.82 -12.30 -6.93
CA TYR A 48 6.02 -11.47 -8.11
C TYR A 48 6.77 -10.16 -7.78
N ARG A 49 6.58 -9.61 -6.58
CA ARG A 49 7.25 -8.37 -6.15
C ARG A 49 8.73 -8.52 -5.85
N LEU A 50 9.26 -9.73 -5.67
CA LEU A 50 10.71 -9.94 -5.56
C LEU A 50 11.46 -9.47 -6.81
N LEU A 51 10.83 -9.55 -7.99
CA LEU A 51 11.38 -8.99 -9.23
C LEU A 51 11.47 -7.46 -9.17
N MET A 52 10.46 -6.82 -8.59
CA MET A 52 10.45 -5.37 -8.38
C MET A 52 11.52 -4.96 -7.37
N CYS A 53 11.69 -5.69 -6.26
CA CYS A 53 12.78 -5.46 -5.32
C CYS A 53 14.16 -5.47 -6.01
N ALA A 54 14.42 -6.49 -6.82
CA ALA A 54 15.67 -6.58 -7.58
C ALA A 54 15.84 -5.40 -8.57
N GLN A 55 14.77 -4.99 -9.26
CA GLN A 55 14.79 -3.83 -10.15
C GLN A 55 15.05 -2.52 -9.41
N THR A 56 14.43 -2.31 -8.24
CA THR A 56 14.66 -1.11 -7.42
C THR A 56 16.12 -1.02 -6.96
N MET A 57 16.71 -2.14 -6.49
CA MET A 57 18.13 -2.18 -6.13
C MET A 57 19.03 -1.90 -7.35
N GLN A 58 18.72 -2.50 -8.51
CA GLN A 58 19.46 -2.28 -9.76
C GLN A 58 19.39 -0.84 -10.26
N ALA A 59 18.26 -0.15 -10.06
CA ALA A 59 18.10 1.26 -10.39
C ALA A 59 19.02 2.18 -9.53
N GLY A 60 19.51 1.69 -8.39
CA GLY A 60 20.49 2.37 -7.55
C GLY A 60 19.95 3.56 -6.76
N GLN A 61 18.62 3.69 -6.65
CA GLN A 61 17.96 4.79 -5.93
C GLN A 61 17.61 4.45 -4.47
N ILE A 62 17.66 3.17 -4.09
CA ILE A 62 17.34 2.66 -2.76
C ILE A 62 18.59 2.30 -1.95
N ASP A 63 18.57 2.57 -0.64
CA ASP A 63 19.53 2.00 0.31
C ASP A 63 18.91 0.77 0.98
N GLY A 64 19.25 -0.42 0.48
CA GLY A 64 18.77 -1.70 1.01
C GLY A 64 19.28 -2.06 2.41
N HIS A 65 20.16 -1.24 3.01
CA HIS A 65 20.75 -1.46 4.34
C HIS A 65 20.39 -0.37 5.34
N VAL A 66 19.75 0.73 4.91
CA VAL A 66 19.43 1.84 5.81
C VAL A 66 18.44 1.44 6.89
N THR A 67 18.71 1.85 8.12
CA THR A 67 17.76 1.71 9.23
C THR A 67 16.86 2.95 9.29
N PRO A 68 15.53 2.78 9.32
CA PRO A 68 14.58 3.86 9.54
C PRO A 68 14.82 4.59 10.86
N LYS A 69 14.44 5.87 10.92
CA LYS A 69 14.48 6.67 12.14
C LYS A 69 13.06 6.87 12.67
N ILE A 70 12.74 6.18 13.76
CA ILE A 70 11.46 6.32 14.45
C ILE A 70 11.56 7.45 15.49
N THR A 71 10.68 8.44 15.37
CA THR A 71 10.59 9.58 16.29
C THR A 71 9.21 9.63 16.92
N VAL A 72 9.18 9.73 18.25
CA VAL A 72 7.95 9.85 19.05
C VAL A 72 8.07 11.04 20.00
N ASP A 73 6.97 11.73 20.22
CA ASP A 73 6.81 12.81 21.21
C ASP A 73 5.52 12.55 22.05
N GLU A 74 4.98 13.53 22.77
CA GLU A 74 3.75 13.35 23.56
C GLU A 74 2.44 13.34 22.72
N THR A 75 2.53 13.66 21.43
CA THR A 75 1.36 13.67 20.53
C THR A 75 0.90 12.26 20.18
N ALA A 76 -0.25 12.14 19.52
CA ALA A 76 -0.74 10.88 18.99
C ALA A 76 -0.08 10.47 17.65
N ILE A 77 1.07 11.06 17.29
CA ILE A 77 1.74 10.83 16.00
C ILE A 77 3.07 10.09 16.23
N VAL A 78 3.28 9.01 15.48
CA VAL A 78 4.58 8.36 15.29
C VAL A 78 5.11 8.78 13.92
N ARG A 79 6.35 9.29 13.87
CA ARG A 79 7.01 9.63 12.60
C ARG A 79 8.10 8.61 12.31
N ALA A 80 8.10 8.07 11.10
CA ALA A 80 9.06 7.06 10.65
C ALA A 80 9.70 7.52 9.35
N ASP A 81 10.89 8.09 9.45
CA ASP A 81 11.69 8.42 8.28
C ASP A 81 12.40 7.16 7.79
N ALA A 82 11.99 6.64 6.63
CA ALA A 82 12.57 5.43 6.04
C ALA A 82 13.94 5.69 5.40
N ARG A 83 14.35 6.97 5.25
CA ARG A 83 15.69 7.40 4.83
C ARG A 83 16.16 6.79 3.51
N GLY A 84 15.26 6.61 2.55
CA GLY A 84 15.58 6.00 1.27
C GLY A 84 15.50 4.47 1.25
N GLY A 85 14.98 3.84 2.29
CA GLY A 85 14.76 2.39 2.37
C GLY A 85 13.32 1.97 2.02
N MET A 86 13.01 0.68 2.16
CA MET A 86 11.64 0.18 2.01
C MET A 86 10.72 0.60 3.17
N SER A 87 9.47 0.94 2.85
CA SER A 87 8.42 1.29 3.82
C SER A 87 8.23 0.20 4.90
N LEU A 88 8.29 -1.07 4.48
CA LEU A 88 8.01 -2.22 5.33
C LEU A 88 8.88 -2.26 6.59
N LEU A 89 10.19 -2.00 6.49
CA LEU A 89 11.04 -1.98 7.68
C LEU A 89 10.70 -0.80 8.61
N ALA A 90 10.29 0.34 8.05
CA ALA A 90 9.86 1.49 8.84
C ALA A 90 8.56 1.18 9.59
N PHE A 91 7.60 0.53 8.92
CA PHE A 91 6.38 0.02 9.54
C PHE A 91 6.67 -1.00 10.65
N GLU A 92 7.50 -2.02 10.38
CA GLU A 92 7.89 -3.04 11.36
C GLU A 92 8.42 -2.43 12.66
N GLN A 93 9.28 -1.42 12.56
CA GLN A 93 9.89 -0.77 13.72
C GLN A 93 8.94 0.21 14.43
N ALA A 94 7.99 0.80 13.69
CA ALA A 94 7.09 1.83 14.21
C ALA A 94 5.77 1.29 14.77
N VAL A 95 5.27 0.14 14.28
CA VAL A 95 3.95 -0.38 14.65
C VAL A 95 3.78 -0.63 16.16
N PRO A 96 4.79 -1.07 16.95
CA PRO A 96 4.64 -1.20 18.39
C PRO A 96 4.36 0.15 19.06
N LYS A 97 4.98 1.23 18.56
CA LYS A 97 4.77 2.59 19.06
C LYS A 97 3.44 3.18 18.62
N LEU A 98 2.97 2.84 17.43
CA LEU A 98 1.62 3.19 16.98
C LEU A 98 0.56 2.56 17.89
N ILE A 99 0.70 1.27 18.20
CA ILE A 99 -0.20 0.55 19.11
C ILE A 99 -0.17 1.19 20.51
N GLU A 100 1.02 1.44 21.07
CA GLU A 100 1.19 2.09 22.39
C GLU A 100 0.47 3.44 22.46
N LYS A 101 0.65 4.30 21.45
CA LYS A 101 -0.01 5.61 21.37
C LYS A 101 -1.52 5.48 21.19
N THR A 102 -1.97 4.55 20.35
CA THR A 102 -3.41 4.33 20.14
C THR A 102 -4.10 3.92 21.43
N ARG A 103 -3.45 3.07 22.24
CA ARG A 103 -3.95 2.65 23.55
C ARG A 103 -3.92 3.76 24.60
N SER A 104 -3.07 4.77 24.44
CA SER A 104 -2.95 5.88 25.40
C SER A 104 -3.86 7.06 25.04
N HIS A 105 -4.08 7.31 23.75
CA HIS A 105 -4.78 8.50 23.24
C HIS A 105 -6.14 8.16 22.61
N GLY A 106 -6.44 6.87 22.40
CA GLY A 106 -7.64 6.36 21.74
C GLY A 106 -7.59 6.37 20.20
N ILE A 107 -6.78 7.25 19.61
CA ILE A 107 -6.45 7.30 18.19
C ILE A 107 -4.98 7.67 18.06
N ALA A 108 -4.29 7.11 17.08
CA ALA A 108 -2.95 7.54 16.70
C ALA A 108 -2.71 7.40 15.19
N ALA A 109 -1.70 8.11 14.70
CA ALA A 109 -1.26 8.07 13.32
C ALA A 109 0.22 7.68 13.24
N LEU A 110 0.58 6.87 12.26
CA LEU A 110 1.94 6.62 11.82
C LEU A 110 2.11 7.27 10.46
N ALA A 111 3.07 8.20 10.38
CA ALA A 111 3.51 8.84 9.16
C ALA A 111 4.86 8.25 8.75
N ILE A 112 4.88 7.49 7.66
CA ILE A 112 6.12 6.95 7.07
C ILE A 112 6.47 7.83 5.88
N ASN A 113 7.67 8.39 5.85
CA ASN A 113 8.13 9.19 4.72
C ASN A 113 9.51 8.75 4.20
N ASN A 114 9.90 9.29 3.04
CA ASN A 114 11.15 9.01 2.34
C ASN A 114 11.36 7.52 2.04
N CYS A 115 10.32 6.84 1.54
CA CYS A 115 10.35 5.39 1.40
C CYS A 115 10.08 4.91 -0.03
N PHE A 116 10.64 3.76 -0.37
CA PHE A 116 10.18 2.96 -1.49
C PHE A 116 9.03 2.07 -1.03
N HIS A 117 7.96 1.99 -1.80
CA HIS A 117 6.75 1.29 -1.39
C HIS A 117 6.19 0.40 -2.50
N PHE A 118 5.82 -0.83 -2.17
CA PHE A 118 5.07 -1.70 -3.09
C PHE A 118 4.06 -2.60 -2.38
N SER A 119 3.79 -2.40 -1.08
CA SER A 119 2.98 -3.35 -0.31
C SER A 119 1.54 -3.43 -0.82
N ALA A 120 0.91 -4.60 -0.65
CA ALA A 120 -0.51 -4.59 -0.37
C ALA A 120 -0.69 -4.05 1.05
N LEU A 121 -1.72 -3.26 1.30
CA LEU A 121 -1.87 -2.53 2.56
C LEU A 121 -2.61 -3.37 3.63
N TRP A 122 -3.37 -4.38 3.22
CA TRP A 122 -4.14 -5.21 4.15
C TRP A 122 -3.29 -5.87 5.27
N PRO A 123 -2.06 -6.39 5.06
CA PRO A 123 -1.30 -7.02 6.13
C PRO A 123 -0.94 -6.03 7.24
N GLU A 124 -0.73 -4.76 6.89
CA GLU A 124 -0.32 -3.69 7.81
C GLU A 124 -1.50 -3.28 8.71
N VAL A 125 -2.70 -3.12 8.14
CA VAL A 125 -3.91 -2.86 8.94
C VAL A 125 -4.38 -4.08 9.72
N GLU A 126 -4.13 -5.30 9.23
CA GLU A 126 -4.48 -6.51 9.97
C GLU A 126 -3.63 -6.71 11.21
N ARG A 127 -2.36 -6.29 11.22
CA ARG A 127 -1.53 -6.24 12.43
C ARG A 127 -2.14 -5.39 13.54
N LEU A 128 -2.86 -4.33 13.20
CA LEU A 128 -3.62 -3.53 14.16
C LEU A 128 -4.87 -4.28 14.64
N SER A 129 -5.60 -4.91 13.73
CA SER A 129 -6.82 -5.68 14.06
C SER A 129 -6.53 -6.91 14.92
N ALA A 130 -5.37 -7.57 14.72
CA ALA A 130 -4.92 -8.71 15.48
C ALA A 130 -4.72 -8.39 16.97
N VAL A 131 -4.43 -7.12 17.30
CA VAL A 131 -4.34 -6.62 18.68
C VAL A 131 -5.59 -5.86 19.13
N GLY A 132 -6.70 -6.00 18.41
CA GLY A 132 -8.00 -5.42 18.78
C GLY A 132 -8.16 -3.93 18.49
N LEU A 133 -7.41 -3.37 17.52
CA LEU A 133 -7.52 -1.99 17.05
C LEU A 133 -8.10 -1.96 15.64
N ALA A 134 -8.90 -0.96 15.30
CA ALA A 134 -9.26 -0.74 13.89
C ALA A 134 -8.12 0.02 13.19
N GLY A 135 -7.86 -0.32 11.92
CA GLY A 135 -6.77 0.25 11.13
C GLY A 135 -7.26 0.84 9.81
N LEU A 136 -6.66 1.93 9.35
CA LEU A 136 -6.83 2.52 8.03
C LEU A 136 -5.46 2.90 7.46
N ALA A 137 -5.10 2.38 6.30
CA ALA A 137 -3.85 2.71 5.61
C ALA A 137 -4.13 3.35 4.24
N MET A 138 -3.30 4.31 3.87
CA MET A 138 -3.41 5.07 2.62
C MET A 138 -2.02 5.41 2.10
N VAL A 139 -1.83 5.26 0.79
CA VAL A 139 -0.53 5.44 0.15
C VAL A 139 -0.71 6.02 -1.26
N PRO A 140 0.08 7.01 -1.71
CA PRO A 140 0.11 7.42 -3.10
C PRO A 140 0.88 6.37 -3.95
N SER A 141 1.14 6.66 -5.23
CA SER A 141 1.93 5.76 -6.09
C SER A 141 2.60 6.54 -7.22
N HIS A 142 2.64 6.03 -8.44
CA HIS A 142 3.01 6.78 -9.64
C HIS A 142 1.77 7.29 -10.37
N ALA A 143 1.83 8.52 -10.89
CA ALA A 143 0.79 9.25 -11.60
C ALA A 143 0.24 8.58 -12.88
N TRP A 144 -0.40 7.41 -12.74
CA TRP A 144 -0.97 6.62 -13.84
C TRP A 144 -2.49 6.79 -14.00
N VAL A 145 -3.14 7.55 -13.11
CA VAL A 145 -4.59 7.69 -13.04
C VAL A 145 -4.98 9.14 -13.31
N ALA A 146 -5.95 9.35 -14.19
CA ALA A 146 -6.50 10.66 -14.47
C ALA A 146 -7.67 10.99 -13.51
N PRO A 147 -7.69 12.19 -12.92
CA PRO A 147 -8.86 12.68 -12.21
C PRO A 147 -10.04 12.85 -13.17
N VAL A 148 -11.27 12.89 -12.64
CA VAL A 148 -12.44 13.17 -13.49
C VAL A 148 -12.31 14.55 -14.14
N GLY A 149 -12.47 14.60 -15.46
CA GLY A 149 -12.26 15.80 -16.27
C GLY A 149 -10.80 16.06 -16.66
N GLY A 150 -9.85 15.26 -16.16
CA GLY A 150 -8.45 15.27 -16.58
C GLY A 150 -8.22 14.49 -17.87
N THR A 151 -7.15 14.83 -18.58
CA THR A 151 -6.76 14.22 -19.87
C THR A 151 -5.44 13.45 -19.81
N ARG A 152 -4.81 13.37 -18.63
CA ARG A 152 -3.55 12.68 -18.39
C ARG A 152 -3.47 12.17 -16.96
N GLY A 153 -2.55 11.24 -16.70
CA GLY A 153 -2.24 10.77 -15.37
C GLY A 153 -1.71 11.90 -14.49
N SER A 154 -2.29 12.05 -13.30
CA SER A 154 -1.80 12.97 -12.27
C SER A 154 -1.99 12.43 -10.85
N LEU A 155 -2.70 11.33 -10.71
CA LEU A 155 -2.95 10.63 -9.45
C LEU A 155 -2.36 9.22 -9.56
N GLY A 156 -1.95 8.65 -8.44
CA GLY A 156 -1.61 7.24 -8.39
C GLY A 156 -2.82 6.33 -8.32
N THR A 157 -2.57 5.02 -8.31
CA THR A 157 -3.62 4.02 -8.02
C THR A 157 -4.13 4.14 -6.59
N ASN A 158 -3.38 4.82 -5.72
CA ASN A 158 -3.77 5.38 -4.43
C ASN A 158 -4.71 4.49 -3.61
N PRO A 159 -4.27 3.29 -3.19
CA PRO A 159 -5.14 2.38 -2.48
C PRO A 159 -5.49 2.88 -1.07
N ILE A 160 -6.61 2.36 -0.59
CA ILE A 160 -7.10 2.54 0.77
C ILE A 160 -7.38 1.14 1.31
N ALA A 161 -6.79 0.82 2.47
CA ALA A 161 -7.11 -0.40 3.19
C ALA A 161 -7.65 -0.09 4.58
N PHE A 162 -8.59 -0.90 5.02
CA PHE A 162 -9.21 -0.79 6.32
C PHE A 162 -9.37 -2.18 6.92
N SER A 163 -9.12 -2.29 8.22
CA SER A 163 -9.37 -3.51 8.97
C SER A 163 -10.12 -3.23 10.27
N TRP A 164 -11.14 -4.03 10.54
CA TRP A 164 -11.94 -3.99 11.76
C TRP A 164 -11.71 -5.26 12.60
N PRO A 165 -11.32 -5.13 13.88
CA PRO A 165 -11.09 -6.28 14.75
C PRO A 165 -12.40 -6.98 15.10
N ARG A 166 -12.37 -8.32 15.15
CA ARG A 166 -13.51 -9.16 15.52
C ARG A 166 -13.10 -10.11 16.64
N ALA A 167 -13.89 -10.19 17.71
CA ALA A 167 -13.53 -11.00 18.87
C ALA A 167 -13.44 -12.49 18.51
N ASN A 168 -12.24 -13.07 18.62
CA ASN A 168 -11.93 -14.49 18.34
C ASN A 168 -12.29 -14.95 16.91
N LYS A 169 -12.22 -14.05 15.93
CA LYS A 169 -12.47 -14.32 14.51
C LYS A 169 -11.47 -13.56 13.66
N ASP A 170 -11.34 -13.96 12.39
CA ASP A 170 -10.62 -13.19 11.40
C ASP A 170 -11.26 -11.79 11.26
N PRO A 171 -10.45 -10.74 11.09
CA PRO A 171 -10.95 -9.38 10.96
C PRO A 171 -11.80 -9.21 9.70
N PHE A 172 -12.60 -8.15 9.67
CA PHE A 172 -13.15 -7.68 8.40
C PHE A 172 -12.13 -6.71 7.79
N THR A 173 -11.55 -7.08 6.66
CA THR A 173 -10.53 -6.28 5.98
C THR A 173 -10.92 -6.03 4.52
N PHE A 174 -10.69 -4.81 4.03
CA PHE A 174 -10.66 -4.52 2.61
C PHE A 174 -9.37 -3.79 2.26
N ASP A 175 -8.91 -3.97 1.01
CA ASP A 175 -7.80 -3.24 0.41
C ASP A 175 -8.09 -3.13 -1.09
N PHE A 176 -8.23 -1.89 -1.57
CA PHE A 176 -8.49 -1.63 -2.99
C PHE A 176 -7.84 -0.33 -3.46
N ALA A 177 -7.45 -0.32 -4.73
CA ALA A 177 -7.03 0.88 -5.45
C ALA A 177 -8.20 1.85 -5.66
N THR A 178 -7.91 3.15 -5.68
CA THR A 178 -8.89 4.17 -6.10
C THR A 178 -9.00 4.29 -7.63
N SER A 179 -8.16 3.58 -8.39
CA SER A 179 -8.33 3.34 -9.82
C SER A 179 -9.41 2.29 -10.09
N GLY A 180 -10.15 2.45 -11.20
CA GLY A 180 -11.16 1.49 -11.63
C GLY A 180 -10.59 0.20 -12.20
N PHE A 181 -9.30 0.22 -12.58
CA PHE A 181 -8.52 -0.91 -13.08
C PHE A 181 -7.10 -0.80 -12.53
N ALA A 182 -6.40 -1.93 -12.39
CA ALA A 182 -4.98 -1.95 -12.08
C ALA A 182 -4.14 -1.98 -13.37
N ARG A 183 -2.97 -1.34 -13.34
CA ARG A 183 -2.04 -1.33 -14.49
C ARG A 183 -1.62 -2.75 -14.89
N GLY A 184 -1.46 -3.64 -13.92
CA GLY A 184 -1.16 -5.06 -14.16
C GLY A 184 -2.28 -5.79 -14.90
N GLU A 185 -3.55 -5.44 -14.66
CA GLU A 185 -4.68 -6.02 -15.40
C GLU A 185 -4.64 -5.58 -16.87
N ILE A 186 -4.33 -4.30 -17.15
CA ILE A 186 -4.17 -3.82 -18.53
C ILE A 186 -3.08 -4.61 -19.28
N GLU A 187 -1.95 -4.88 -18.62
CA GLU A 187 -0.89 -5.72 -19.19
C GLU A 187 -1.36 -7.16 -19.48
N LEU A 188 -2.23 -7.73 -18.64
CA LEU A 188 -2.82 -9.06 -18.91
C LEU A 188 -3.75 -9.03 -20.13
N TYR A 189 -4.60 -8.01 -20.28
CA TYR A 189 -5.44 -7.84 -21.47
C TYR A 189 -4.62 -7.68 -22.74
N LYS A 190 -3.54 -6.88 -22.67
CA LYS A 190 -2.57 -6.72 -23.75
C LYS A 190 -1.94 -8.06 -24.14
N ARG A 191 -1.43 -8.83 -23.17
CA ARG A 191 -0.85 -10.16 -23.41
C ARG A 191 -1.85 -11.15 -24.00
N ALA A 192 -3.11 -11.05 -23.60
CA ALA A 192 -4.19 -11.88 -24.12
C ALA A 192 -4.73 -11.42 -25.48
N GLY A 193 -4.29 -10.26 -26.01
CA GLY A 193 -4.81 -9.68 -27.24
C GLY A 193 -6.30 -9.31 -27.15
N LYS A 194 -6.79 -8.95 -25.96
CA LYS A 194 -8.19 -8.64 -25.71
C LYS A 194 -8.40 -7.13 -25.48
N PRO A 195 -9.52 -6.54 -25.95
CA PRO A 195 -9.86 -5.17 -25.62
C PRO A 195 -10.19 -5.03 -24.13
N LEU A 196 -9.89 -3.87 -23.57
CA LEU A 196 -10.31 -3.49 -22.21
C LEU A 196 -11.83 -3.24 -22.16
N PRO A 197 -12.45 -3.39 -20.98
CA PRO A 197 -13.80 -2.87 -20.76
C PRO A 197 -13.88 -1.37 -21.05
N GLU A 198 -15.04 -0.89 -21.51
CA GLU A 198 -15.25 0.54 -21.72
C GLU A 198 -15.17 1.32 -20.39
N GLY A 199 -14.66 2.55 -20.45
CA GLY A 199 -14.65 3.48 -19.32
C GLY A 199 -13.57 3.23 -18.26
N VAL A 200 -12.56 2.40 -18.54
CA VAL A 200 -11.48 2.10 -17.60
C VAL A 200 -10.19 2.89 -17.86
N ALA A 201 -10.02 3.44 -19.07
CA ALA A 201 -8.80 4.14 -19.47
C ALA A 201 -9.04 5.21 -20.55
N ILE A 202 -8.08 6.12 -20.65
CA ILE A 202 -7.92 7.11 -21.71
C ILE A 202 -6.56 6.92 -22.39
N ASP A 203 -6.47 7.32 -23.65
CA ASP A 203 -5.22 7.33 -24.41
C ASP A 203 -4.35 8.56 -24.07
N ARG A 204 -3.19 8.67 -24.73
CA ARG A 204 -2.25 9.81 -24.57
C ARG A 204 -2.85 11.19 -24.89
N ASN A 205 -3.96 11.24 -25.62
CA ASN A 205 -4.65 12.48 -26.01
C ASN A 205 -5.84 12.78 -25.07
N GLY A 206 -6.12 11.90 -24.11
CA GLY A 206 -7.26 12.01 -23.21
C GLY A 206 -8.57 11.46 -23.77
N ALA A 207 -8.55 10.75 -24.90
CA ALA A 207 -9.75 10.14 -25.46
C ALA A 207 -10.01 8.77 -24.79
N PRO A 208 -11.28 8.40 -24.49
CA PRO A 208 -11.60 7.06 -24.00
C PRO A 208 -11.08 5.97 -24.94
N THR A 209 -10.49 4.92 -24.37
CA THR A 209 -9.92 3.82 -25.16
C THR A 209 -10.22 2.46 -24.55
N THR A 210 -10.41 1.47 -25.41
CA THR A 210 -10.43 0.05 -25.06
C THR A 210 -9.18 -0.68 -25.53
N ASP A 211 -8.22 0.01 -26.15
CA ASP A 211 -6.95 -0.56 -26.58
C ASP A 211 -5.95 -0.60 -25.41
N PRO A 212 -5.45 -1.78 -25.00
CA PRO A 212 -4.52 -1.89 -23.88
C PRO A 212 -3.20 -1.14 -24.07
N GLN A 213 -2.67 -1.05 -25.30
CA GLN A 213 -1.42 -0.35 -25.56
C GLN A 213 -1.62 1.17 -25.42
N ALA A 214 -2.68 1.70 -26.02
CA ALA A 214 -3.06 3.10 -25.89
C ALA A 214 -3.34 3.49 -24.43
N ALA A 215 -3.96 2.61 -23.66
CA ALA A 215 -4.20 2.82 -22.23
C ALA A 215 -2.89 2.87 -21.40
N LEU A 216 -1.91 2.01 -21.71
CA LEU A 216 -0.61 2.00 -21.02
C LEU A 216 0.23 3.25 -21.30
N GLU A 217 0.04 3.86 -22.47
CA GLU A 217 0.63 5.13 -22.89
C GLU A 217 -0.17 6.36 -22.44
N GLY A 218 -1.42 6.15 -22.05
CA GLY A 218 -2.32 7.17 -21.50
C GLY A 218 -2.46 7.03 -19.99
N ALA A 219 -3.70 6.95 -19.51
CA ALA A 219 -3.98 6.85 -18.07
C ALA A 219 -5.21 5.99 -17.78
N MET A 220 -5.22 5.37 -16.60
CA MET A 220 -6.39 4.72 -16.02
C MET A 220 -7.38 5.76 -15.51
N LEU A 221 -8.65 5.36 -15.38
CA LEU A 221 -9.68 6.17 -14.74
C LEU A 221 -9.95 5.70 -13.31
N THR A 222 -10.52 6.56 -12.49
CA THR A 222 -10.87 6.28 -11.10
C THR A 222 -12.15 5.44 -10.99
N PHE A 223 -12.26 4.61 -9.94
CA PHE A 223 -13.51 3.86 -9.72
C PHE A 223 -14.63 4.83 -9.34
N GLY A 224 -15.87 4.53 -9.76
CA GLY A 224 -17.02 5.36 -9.38
C GLY A 224 -16.93 6.83 -9.82
N GLY A 225 -16.10 7.14 -10.82
CA GLY A 225 -15.91 8.47 -11.38
C GLY A 225 -15.48 9.49 -10.32
N TYR A 226 -16.26 10.57 -10.16
CA TYR A 226 -15.86 11.73 -9.34
C TYR A 226 -15.64 11.37 -7.86
N LYS A 227 -16.26 10.27 -7.37
CA LYS A 227 -16.07 9.77 -6.01
C LYS A 227 -14.70 9.15 -5.81
N GLY A 228 -14.26 8.26 -6.71
CA GLY A 228 -12.91 7.70 -6.66
C GLY A 228 -11.85 8.77 -6.91
N SER A 229 -12.12 9.73 -7.78
CA SER A 229 -11.25 10.90 -7.96
C SER A 229 -11.08 11.72 -6.68
N ALA A 230 -12.15 11.95 -5.92
CA ALA A 230 -12.06 12.66 -4.64
C ALA A 230 -11.28 11.86 -3.59
N LEU A 231 -11.50 10.54 -3.51
CA LEU A 231 -10.75 9.67 -2.59
C LEU A 231 -9.26 9.60 -2.97
N SER A 232 -8.95 9.49 -4.25
CA SER A 232 -7.57 9.44 -4.73
C SER A 232 -6.82 10.74 -4.42
N ILE A 233 -7.46 11.91 -4.58
CA ILE A 233 -6.91 13.22 -4.16
C ILE A 233 -6.73 13.29 -2.64
N MET A 234 -7.68 12.76 -1.86
CA MET A 234 -7.53 12.67 -0.40
C MET A 234 -6.28 11.86 -0.01
N VAL A 235 -6.03 10.73 -0.68
CA VAL A 235 -4.83 9.91 -0.44
C VAL A 235 -3.55 10.66 -0.80
N GLU A 236 -3.49 11.34 -1.96
CA GLU A 236 -2.33 12.19 -2.33
C GLU A 236 -2.01 13.19 -1.22
N LEU A 237 -3.03 13.88 -0.70
CA LEU A 237 -2.83 14.94 0.30
C LEU A 237 -2.41 14.39 1.67
N LEU A 238 -3.01 13.27 2.11
CA LEU A 238 -2.78 12.70 3.44
C LEU A 238 -1.46 11.92 3.54
N ALA A 239 -1.05 11.25 2.46
CA ALA A 239 0.14 10.39 2.45
C ALA A 239 1.31 10.97 1.62
N GLY A 240 1.13 12.15 1.03
CA GLY A 240 2.21 12.97 0.47
C GLY A 240 2.42 14.25 1.30
N PRO A 241 1.89 15.43 0.91
CA PRO A 241 2.23 16.71 1.55
C PRO A 241 1.95 16.82 3.05
N LEU A 242 0.92 16.13 3.60
CA LEU A 242 0.63 16.18 5.03
C LEU A 242 1.79 15.64 5.88
N ILE A 243 2.54 14.67 5.36
CA ILE A 243 3.62 13.98 6.07
C ILE A 243 5.01 14.37 5.56
N ASP A 244 5.10 15.49 4.84
CA ASP A 244 6.32 15.99 4.20
C ASP A 244 6.91 14.98 3.21
N ASP A 245 6.05 14.48 2.30
CA ASP A 245 6.43 13.55 1.24
C ASP A 245 5.81 13.91 -0.12
N LEU A 246 6.20 13.17 -1.16
CA LEU A 246 5.88 13.36 -2.55
C LEU A 246 4.45 12.94 -2.88
N THR A 247 3.82 13.71 -3.76
CA THR A 247 2.65 13.27 -4.52
C THR A 247 3.03 12.25 -5.60
N SER A 248 2.05 11.59 -6.20
CA SER A 248 2.32 10.60 -7.26
C SER A 248 2.97 11.18 -8.52
N LEU A 249 2.80 12.48 -8.78
CA LEU A 249 3.50 13.18 -9.86
C LEU A 249 4.98 13.33 -9.53
N GLU A 250 5.29 13.85 -8.35
CA GLU A 250 6.66 14.04 -7.88
C GLU A 250 7.39 12.70 -7.72
N SER A 251 6.68 11.66 -7.28
CA SER A 251 7.20 10.28 -7.23
C SER A 251 7.60 9.76 -8.62
N MET A 252 6.77 10.04 -9.64
CA MET A 252 7.08 9.66 -11.03
C MET A 252 8.25 10.48 -11.60
N GLU A 253 8.35 11.76 -11.25
CA GLU A 253 9.48 12.61 -11.61
C GLU A 253 10.78 12.14 -10.95
N HIS A 254 10.72 11.75 -9.67
CA HIS A 254 11.85 11.18 -8.93
C HIS A 254 12.37 9.89 -9.57
N ALA A 255 11.46 9.01 -10.02
CA ALA A 255 11.84 7.79 -10.71
C ALA A 255 12.61 8.08 -12.00
N ALA A 256 12.37 9.22 -12.68
CA ALA A 256 13.05 9.61 -13.91
C ALA A 256 13.08 8.51 -15.00
N GLY A 257 12.01 7.71 -15.07
CA GLY A 257 11.87 6.58 -15.98
C GLY A 257 12.56 5.29 -15.53
N ALA A 258 13.21 5.27 -14.37
CA ALA A 258 13.65 4.04 -13.73
C ALA A 258 12.46 3.13 -13.39
N GLY A 259 12.66 1.82 -13.55
CA GLY A 259 11.72 0.83 -13.06
C GLY A 259 11.93 0.54 -11.57
N GLY A 260 11.00 -0.19 -10.97
CA GLY A 260 11.07 -0.56 -9.56
C GLY A 260 9.87 -0.05 -8.77
N ALA A 261 10.04 0.02 -7.46
CA ALA A 261 9.04 0.54 -6.54
C ALA A 261 8.96 2.08 -6.63
N PRO A 262 7.77 2.68 -6.56
CA PRO A 262 7.62 4.12 -6.37
C PRO A 262 8.27 4.62 -5.08
N TYR A 263 8.77 5.86 -5.11
CA TYR A 263 9.32 6.57 -3.95
C TYR A 263 8.33 7.63 -3.47
N HIS A 264 7.76 7.47 -2.28
CA HIS A 264 6.78 8.38 -1.67
C HIS A 264 6.58 8.04 -0.18
N GLY A 265 5.50 8.50 0.44
CA GLY A 265 5.16 8.21 1.84
C GLY A 265 3.96 7.29 2.02
N GLU A 266 3.60 7.00 3.27
CA GLU A 266 2.44 6.22 3.68
C GLU A 266 1.89 6.76 5.00
N VAL A 267 0.56 6.77 5.16
CA VAL A 267 -0.08 7.09 6.43
C VAL A 267 -0.97 5.94 6.91
N ILE A 268 -0.82 5.58 8.18
CA ILE A 268 -1.62 4.55 8.84
C ILE A 268 -2.27 5.17 10.07
N LEU A 269 -3.59 5.05 10.18
CA LEU A 269 -4.38 5.47 11.33
C LEU A 269 -4.83 4.25 12.11
N ALA A 270 -4.70 4.32 13.43
CA ALA A 270 -5.15 3.29 14.34
C ALA A 270 -6.16 3.87 15.33
N PHE A 271 -7.24 3.13 15.56
CA PHE A 271 -8.37 3.54 16.41
C PHE A 271 -8.60 2.48 17.47
N ASP A 272 -8.73 2.89 18.74
CA ASP A 272 -9.06 1.98 19.83
C ASP A 272 -10.59 1.93 20.06
N PRO A 273 -11.27 0.81 19.72
CA PRO A 273 -12.69 0.67 19.98
C PRO A 273 -13.06 0.86 21.45
N GLN A 274 -12.15 0.56 22.39
CA GLN A 274 -12.39 0.74 23.82
C GLN A 274 -12.51 2.23 24.19
N HIS A 275 -11.63 3.07 23.68
CA HIS A 275 -11.66 4.52 23.91
C HIS A 275 -12.88 5.15 23.23
N PHE A 276 -13.12 4.84 21.95
CA PHE A 276 -14.26 5.38 21.21
C PHE A 276 -15.62 4.99 21.81
N SER A 277 -15.73 3.78 22.36
CA SER A 277 -16.99 3.28 22.92
C SER A 277 -17.17 3.56 24.42
N ALA A 278 -16.17 4.13 25.09
CA ALA A 278 -16.11 4.23 26.55
C ALA A 278 -16.40 2.87 27.24
N GLY A 279 -15.72 1.82 26.77
CA GLY A 279 -15.79 0.47 27.35
C GLY A 279 -16.97 -0.40 26.89
N ARG A 280 -17.76 0.02 25.89
CA ARG A 280 -18.87 -0.77 25.32
C ARG A 280 -18.47 -1.67 24.16
N VAL A 281 -17.25 -2.23 24.22
CA VAL A 281 -16.65 -3.00 23.12
C VAL A 281 -17.50 -4.22 22.79
N ALA A 282 -17.89 -5.02 23.78
CA ALA A 282 -18.68 -6.24 23.55
C ALA A 282 -20.05 -5.97 22.90
N GLN A 283 -20.75 -4.90 23.31
CA GLN A 283 -22.03 -4.56 22.68
C GLN A 283 -21.85 -4.06 21.24
N ASN A 284 -20.77 -3.32 20.97
CA ASN A 284 -20.49 -2.83 19.63
C ASN A 284 -19.94 -3.92 18.70
N ASP A 285 -19.17 -4.88 19.22
CA ASP A 285 -18.77 -6.08 18.50
C ASP A 285 -20.00 -6.85 18.01
N ALA A 286 -20.99 -7.08 18.89
CA ALA A 286 -22.27 -7.68 18.48
C ALA A 286 -23.03 -6.88 17.40
N ARG A 287 -22.87 -5.55 17.34
CA ARG A 287 -23.46 -4.71 16.27
C ARG A 287 -22.70 -4.89 14.95
N ALA A 288 -21.38 -4.92 15.01
CA ALA A 288 -20.53 -5.17 13.84
C ALA A 288 -20.79 -6.57 13.27
N GLU A 289 -20.92 -7.59 14.13
CA GLU A 289 -21.24 -8.96 13.71
C GLU A 289 -22.58 -9.04 12.99
N ARG A 290 -23.59 -8.25 13.37
CA ARG A 290 -24.86 -8.20 12.64
C ARG A 290 -24.75 -7.63 11.22
N LEU A 291 -23.71 -6.86 10.92
CA LEU A 291 -23.43 -6.34 9.59
C LEU A 291 -22.63 -7.35 8.74
N ILE A 292 -21.70 -8.07 9.38
CA ILE A 292 -20.70 -8.90 8.70
C ILE A 292 -21.18 -10.36 8.51
N ALA A 293 -21.98 -10.89 9.44
CA ALA A 293 -22.44 -12.28 9.46
C ALA A 293 -23.60 -12.58 8.49
#